data_AF-O46460-F1
#
_entry.id   AF-O46460-F1
#
_cell.length_a   1.000
_cell.length_b   1.000
_cell.length_c   1.000
_cell.angle_alpha   90.00
_cell.angle_beta   90.00
_cell.angle_gamma   90.00
#
_symmetry.space_group_name_H-M   'P 1'
#
loop_
_entity.id
_entity.type
_entity.pdbx_description
1 polymer ?
#
loop_
_entity_poly.entity_id
_entity_poly.type
_entity_poly.pdbx_seq_one_letter_code
_entity_poly.pdbx_strand_id
1 'polypeptide(L)' 'ACGFLIKRKLTYFAKALESPERTFLTILGKATVADEIQLINNMLDKVNDMIIGGKMDFTFLKVLNNKKIETSFCDEEGA' A
#
# COMPACT_ATOMS: atom_id res chain seq x y z
N ALA A 1 -20.71 21.68 9.64
CA ALA A 1 -20.69 21.42 8.19
C ALA A 1 -19.25 21.13 7.75
N CYS A 2 -19.02 20.13 6.90
CA CYS A 2 -17.68 19.79 6.39
C CYS A 2 -17.35 20.65 5.17
N GLY A 3 -16.15 21.25 5.10
CA GLY A 3 -15.75 22.13 4.00
C GLY A 3 -15.66 21.41 2.65
N PHE A 4 -15.77 22.16 1.55
CA PHE A 4 -15.82 21.62 0.19
C PHE A 4 -14.62 20.72 -0.18
N LEU A 5 -13.43 21.04 0.34
CA LEU A 5 -12.21 20.25 0.09
C LEU A 5 -12.28 18.87 0.75
N ILE A 6 -12.72 18.81 2.01
CA ILE A 6 -12.85 17.55 2.75
C ILE A 6 -13.98 16.73 2.14
N LYS A 7 -15.10 17.37 1.78
CA LYS A 7 -16.21 16.71 1.07
C LYS A 7 -15.73 16.06 -0.22
N ARG A 8 -14.96 16.77 -1.06
CA ARG A 8 -14.37 16.19 -2.29
C ARG A 8 -13.51 14.97 -1.97
N LYS A 9 -12.57 15.07 -1.03
CA LYS A 9 -11.69 13.94 -0.66
C LYS A 9 -12.51 12.71 -0.24
N LEU A 10 -13.48 12.89 0.66
CA LEU A 10 -14.35 11.79 1.12
C LEU A 10 -15.12 11.14 -0.03
N THR A 11 -15.66 11.94 -0.95
CA THR A 11 -16.38 11.40 -2.13
C THR A 11 -15.47 10.59 -3.05
N TYR A 12 -14.22 11.03 -3.26
CA TYR A 12 -13.26 10.27 -4.06
C TYR A 12 -12.86 8.95 -3.38
N PHE A 13 -12.59 8.98 -2.07
CA PHE A 13 -12.26 7.77 -1.31
C PHE A 13 -13.42 6.78 -1.25
N ALA A 14 -14.64 7.24 -1.02
CA ALA A 14 -15.83 6.38 -1.01
C ALA A 14 -16.00 5.65 -2.35
N LYS A 15 -15.88 6.37 -3.48
CA LYS A 15 -15.93 5.75 -4.82
C LYS A 15 -14.86 4.69 -5.02
N ALA A 16 -13.62 4.96 -4.61
CA ALA A 16 -12.52 4.01 -4.77
C ALA A 16 -12.65 2.77 -3.88
N LEU A 17 -13.26 2.91 -2.69
CA LEU A 17 -13.31 1.84 -1.68
C LEU A 17 -14.61 1.02 -1.68
N GLU A 18 -15.73 1.59 -2.11
CA GLU A 18 -17.06 0.94 -2.04
C GLU A 18 -17.53 0.37 -3.38
N SER A 19 -17.23 1.04 -4.49
CA SER A 19 -17.65 0.61 -5.83
C SER A 19 -16.63 1.07 -6.88
N PRO A 20 -15.41 0.51 -6.88
CA PRO A 20 -14.39 0.86 -7.85
C PRO A 20 -14.86 0.53 -9.29
N GLU A 21 -14.56 1.42 -10.24
CA GLU A 21 -14.64 1.08 -11.66
C GLU A 21 -13.65 -0.06 -11.93
N ARG A 22 -14.08 -1.09 -12.68
CA ARG A 22 -13.35 -2.36 -12.79
C ARG A 22 -11.91 -2.16 -13.27
N THR A 23 -11.00 -2.89 -12.61
CA THR A 23 -9.52 -2.75 -12.61
C THR A 23 -9.05 -1.71 -11.59
N PHE A 24 -9.21 -2.02 -10.30
CA PHE A 24 -8.69 -1.21 -9.21
C PHE A 24 -7.25 -1.61 -8.88
N LEU A 25 -6.31 -0.80 -9.34
CA LEU A 25 -4.88 -0.94 -9.06
C LEU A 25 -4.49 -0.02 -7.90
N THR A 26 -3.77 -0.55 -6.92
CA THR A 26 -3.14 0.25 -5.86
C THR A 26 -1.62 0.25 -6.00
N ILE A 27 -0.99 1.41 -5.78
CA ILE A 27 0.46 1.58 -5.82
C ILE A 27 0.93 2.05 -4.44
N LEU A 28 1.78 1.27 -3.78
CA LEU A 28 2.35 1.55 -2.45
C LEU A 28 3.87 1.69 -2.57
N GLY A 29 4.42 2.77 -2.00
CA GLY A 29 5.83 3.15 -2.24
C GLY A 29 6.59 3.67 -1.02
N LYS A 30 6.16 3.34 0.21
CA LYS A 30 6.71 3.90 1.44
C LYS A 30 8.00 3.20 1.91
N ALA A 31 8.57 3.75 2.98
CA ALA A 31 9.86 3.33 3.51
C ALA A 31 9.80 2.05 4.36
N THR A 32 8.73 1.85 5.13
CA THR A 32 8.62 0.83 6.19
C THR A 32 7.37 -0.01 5.95
N VAL A 33 7.50 -1.34 6.00
CA VAL A 33 6.37 -2.28 5.84
C VAL A 33 5.50 -2.26 7.09
N ALA A 34 6.12 -2.28 8.27
CA ALA A 34 5.43 -2.37 9.55
C ALA A 34 4.36 -1.28 9.73
N ASP A 35 4.66 -0.05 9.29
CA ASP A 35 3.75 1.10 9.36
C ASP A 35 2.50 0.93 8.47
N GLU A 36 2.63 0.20 7.36
CA GLU A 36 1.61 0.11 6.31
C GLU A 36 0.93 -1.26 6.26
N ILE A 37 1.29 -2.19 7.15
CA ILE A 37 0.79 -3.57 7.11
C ILE A 37 -0.73 -3.64 7.24
N GLN A 38 -1.31 -2.78 8.09
CA GLN A 38 -2.77 -2.66 8.22
C GLN A 38 -3.43 -2.11 6.95
N LEU A 39 -2.79 -1.15 6.28
CA LEU A 39 -3.30 -0.61 5.02
C LEU A 39 -3.25 -1.67 3.92
N ILE A 40 -2.13 -2.38 3.78
CA ILE A 40 -1.96 -3.47 2.82
C ILE A 40 -3.07 -4.50 3.00
N ASN A 41 -3.25 -5.00 4.23
CA ASN A 41 -4.29 -5.99 4.54
C ASN A 41 -5.70 -5.50 4.17
N ASN A 42 -6.04 -4.25 4.48
CA ASN A 42 -7.34 -3.68 4.15
C ASN A 42 -7.56 -3.49 2.64
N MET A 43 -6.48 -3.29 1.86
CA MET A 43 -6.55 -3.06 0.42
C MET A 43 -6.58 -4.35 -0.38
N LEU A 44 -5.97 -5.44 0.13
CA LEU A 44 -5.96 -6.74 -0.54
C LEU A 44 -7.37 -7.26 -0.85
N ASP A 45 -8.36 -6.97 -0.01
CA ASP A 45 -9.75 -7.39 -0.23
C ASP A 45 -10.50 -6.52 -1.28
N LYS A 46 -9.91 -5.40 -1.70
CA LYS A 46 -10.58 -4.39 -2.54
C LYS A 46 -9.96 -4.26 -3.92
N VAL A 47 -8.66 -4.48 -4.05
CA VAL A 47 -7.89 -4.24 -5.27
C VAL A 47 -7.83 -5.48 -6.15
N ASN A 48 -7.72 -5.27 -7.46
CA ASN A 48 -7.41 -6.33 -8.41
C ASN A 48 -5.90 -6.57 -8.48
N ASP A 49 -5.14 -5.47 -8.50
CA ASP A 49 -3.70 -5.49 -8.62
C ASP A 49 -3.10 -4.56 -7.55
N MET A 50 -1.93 -4.94 -7.04
CA MET A 50 -1.16 -4.12 -6.11
C MET A 50 0.30 -4.07 -6.57
N ILE A 51 0.83 -2.87 -6.76
CA ILE A 51 2.24 -2.61 -7.03
C ILE A 51 2.89 -2.13 -5.73
N ILE A 52 3.94 -2.84 -5.32
CA ILE A 52 4.79 -2.44 -4.20
C ILE A 52 6.11 -1.94 -4.77
N GLY A 53 6.53 -0.75 -4.34
CA GLY A 53 7.77 -0.12 -4.74
C GLY A 53 8.44 0.60 -3.57
N GLY A 54 9.54 1.31 -3.88
CA GLY A 54 10.30 2.04 -2.86
C GLY A 54 11.11 1.10 -1.96
N LYS A 55 11.40 1.53 -0.73
CA LYS A 55 12.21 0.76 0.20
C LYS A 55 11.50 -0.52 0.65
N MET A 56 10.17 -0.47 0.75
CA MET A 56 9.32 -1.60 1.12
C MET A 56 9.49 -2.82 0.19
N ASP A 57 9.68 -2.62 -1.11
CA ASP A 57 9.88 -3.71 -2.08
C ASP A 57 11.10 -4.59 -1.73
N PHE A 58 12.15 -3.98 -1.18
CA PHE A 58 13.33 -4.73 -0.76
C PHE A 58 12.99 -5.74 0.35
N THR A 59 12.20 -5.37 1.35
CA THR A 59 11.79 -6.31 2.40
C THR A 59 11.06 -7.53 1.80
N PHE A 60 10.09 -7.29 0.89
CA PHE A 60 9.39 -8.38 0.21
C PHE A 60 10.33 -9.25 -0.64
N LEU A 61 11.25 -8.65 -1.40
CA LEU A 61 12.22 -9.38 -2.22
C LEU A 61 13.21 -10.20 -1.39
N LYS A 62 13.60 -9.71 -0.20
CA LYS A 62 14.47 -10.45 0.73
C LYS A 62 13.77 -11.70 1.24
N VAL A 63 12.52 -11.57 1.67
CA VAL A 63 11.74 -12.65 2.28
C VAL A 63 11.25 -13.67 1.24
N LEU A 64 10.68 -13.20 0.13
CA LEU A 64 10.08 -14.08 -0.88
C LEU A 64 11.10 -14.73 -1.79
N ASN A 65 12.15 -13.98 -2.17
CA ASN A 65 13.12 -14.41 -3.19
C ASN A 65 14.52 -14.67 -2.63
N ASN A 66 14.71 -14.63 -1.31
CA ASN A 66 16.00 -14.78 -0.64
C ASN A 66 17.09 -13.85 -1.21
N LYS A 67 16.70 -12.66 -1.71
CA LYS A 67 17.66 -11.70 -2.23
C LYS A 67 18.54 -11.16 -1.12
N LYS A 68 19.83 -11.04 -1.41
CA LYS A 68 20.79 -10.40 -0.51
C LYS A 68 20.63 -8.88 -0.67
N ILE A 69 20.18 -8.22 0.39
CA ILE A 69 19.92 -6.78 0.42
C ILE A 69 20.66 -6.20 1.62
N GLU A 70 21.18 -4.99 1.46
CA GLU A 70 21.78 -4.25 2.58
C GLU A 70 20.74 -3.99 3.68
N THR A 71 21.18 -4.09 4.93
CA THR A 71 20.33 -3.92 6.12
C THR A 71 19.70 -2.53 6.20
N SER A 72 20.36 -1.50 5.65
CA SER A 72 19.84 -0.13 5.58
C SER A 72 18.52 -0.02 4.79
N PHE A 73 18.28 -0.92 3.83
CA PHE A 73 17.09 -0.94 2.97
C PHE A 73 16.01 -1.92 3.40
N CYS A 74 16.30 -2.78 4.38
CA CYS A 74 15.34 -3.75 4.90
C CYS A 74 14.63 -3.18 6.12
N ASP A 75 13.32 -3.34 6.17
CA ASP A 75 12.56 -3.24 7.40
C ASP A 75 12.58 -4.61 8.09
N GLU A 76 13.25 -4.74 9.23
CA GLU A 76 13.35 -6.02 9.95
C GLU A 76 12.07 -6.34 10.75
N GLU A 77 11.31 -5.33 11.18
CA GLU A 77 10.08 -5.53 11.94
C GLU A 77 8.92 -6.02 11.06
N GLY A 78 8.91 -5.59 9.80
CA GLY A 78 7.91 -6.01 8.81
C GLY A 78 8.33 -7.16 7.89
N ALA A 79 9.51 -7.75 8.11
CA ALA A 79 10.02 -8.91 7.34
C ALA A 79 9.45 -10.25 7.83
#